data_AF-A0A7J0CL98-F1
#
_entry.id   AF-A0A7J0CL98-F1
#
_cell.length_a   1.000
_cell.length_b   1.000
_cell.length_c   1.000
_cell.angle_alpha   90.00
_cell.angle_beta   90.00
_cell.angle_gamma   90.00
#
_symmetry.space_group_name_H-M   'P 1'
#
loop_
_entity.id
_entity.type
_entity.pdbx_description
1 polymer ?
#
loop_
_entity_poly.entity_id
_entity_poly.type
_entity_poly.pdbx_seq_one_letter_code
_entity_poly.pdbx_strand_id
1 'polypeptide(L)'
;MIGQDRTAPVTGSAHFAFTDRWGGVSAAPYGELNLGGAVGDDPAAVGANRERAARRLGLDPASVVWMNQVHGRDVAVVDGPWGRRRRFRPWTRW
;
A
#
# COMPACT_ATOMS: atom_id res chain seq x y z
N MET A 1 -9.10 -6.25 12.99
CA MET A 1 -10.01 -7.38 12.67
C MET A 1 -10.36 -7.30 11.20
N ILE A 2 -10.08 -8.32 10.38
CA ILE A 2 -10.37 -8.32 8.93
C ILE A 2 -11.62 -9.17 8.70
N GLY A 3 -12.74 -8.53 8.37
CA GLY A 3 -13.98 -9.21 7.95
C GLY A 3 -13.98 -9.38 6.42
N GLN A 4 -14.33 -10.58 5.96
CA GLN A 4 -14.58 -10.88 4.54
C GLN A 4 -16.09 -11.12 4.41
N ASP A 5 -16.78 -10.29 3.64
CA ASP A 5 -18.18 -10.52 3.28
C ASP A 5 -18.24 -11.47 2.06
N ARG A 6 -19.13 -12.46 2.10
CA ARG A 6 -19.26 -13.51 1.07
C ARG A 6 -20.71 -13.63 0.62
N THR A 7 -21.06 -12.94 -0.46
CA THR A 7 -22.33 -13.15 -1.18
C THR A 7 -22.12 -13.29 -2.69
N ALA A 8 -22.53 -14.46 -3.23
CA ALA A 8 -22.83 -14.86 -4.62
C ALA A 8 -21.71 -14.76 -5.70
N PRO A 9 -21.73 -15.64 -6.74
CA PRO A 9 -20.66 -15.71 -7.74
C PRO A 9 -20.80 -14.58 -8.76
N VAL A 10 -20.07 -13.49 -8.50
CA VAL A 10 -19.74 -12.48 -9.50
C VAL A 10 -18.55 -12.99 -10.30
N THR A 11 -18.59 -12.94 -11.64
CA THR A 11 -17.38 -13.06 -12.45
C THR A 11 -16.47 -11.87 -12.11
N GLY A 12 -15.50 -12.12 -11.23
CA GLY A 12 -14.55 -11.14 -10.69
C GLY A 12 -14.87 -10.73 -9.24
N SER A 13 -14.42 -11.52 -8.26
CA SER A 13 -14.51 -11.12 -6.85
C SER A 13 -13.48 -10.03 -6.51
N ALA A 14 -13.93 -8.93 -5.92
CA ALA A 14 -13.04 -7.92 -5.34
C ALA A 14 -12.80 -8.22 -3.86
N HIS A 15 -11.56 -8.08 -3.41
CA HIS A 15 -11.20 -8.16 -1.99
C HIS A 15 -10.90 -6.75 -1.47
N PHE A 16 -11.45 -6.40 -0.31
CA PHE A 16 -11.19 -5.13 0.36
C PHE A 16 -10.77 -5.37 1.80
N ALA A 17 -9.95 -4.47 2.34
CA ALA A 17 -9.49 -4.51 3.72
C ALA A 17 -9.12 -3.11 4.19
N PHE A 18 -9.16 -2.93 5.51
CA PHE A 18 -8.70 -1.71 6.19
C PHE A 18 -7.64 -2.11 7.20
N THR A 19 -6.50 -1.43 7.17
CA THR A 19 -5.44 -1.60 8.17
C THR A 19 -5.73 -0.74 9.38
N ASP A 20 -5.39 -1.22 10.57
CA ASP A 20 -5.16 -0.36 11.74
C ASP A 20 -3.65 -0.08 11.90
N ARG A 21 -3.26 0.57 13.00
CA ARG A 21 -1.86 0.98 13.22
C ARG A 21 -0.94 -0.11 13.80
N TRP A 22 -1.44 -1.31 14.11
CA TRP A 22 -0.74 -2.30 14.92
C TRP A 22 -0.08 -3.41 14.09
N GLY A 23 0.94 -4.05 14.64
CA GLY A 23 1.56 -5.24 14.03
C GLY A 23 2.68 -4.95 13.02
N GLY A 24 3.18 -3.72 13.00
CA GLY A 24 4.35 -3.33 12.21
C GLY A 24 5.66 -3.32 13.01
N VAL A 25 6.64 -2.58 12.52
CA VAL A 25 7.98 -2.46 13.11
C VAL A 25 8.47 -1.01 13.25
N SER A 26 7.66 -0.03 12.84
CA SER A 26 8.04 1.37 12.99
C SER A 26 8.14 1.74 14.46
N ALA A 27 9.09 2.60 14.80
CA ALA A 27 9.24 3.17 16.13
C ALA A 27 8.34 4.41 16.31
N ALA A 28 8.23 4.92 17.53
CA ALA A 28 7.60 6.23 17.77
C ALA A 28 8.30 7.32 16.91
N PRO A 29 7.55 8.27 16.33
CA PRO A 29 6.10 8.51 16.49
C PRO A 29 5.21 7.66 15.56
N TYR A 30 5.78 6.83 14.69
CA TYR A 30 5.09 6.10 13.63
C TYR A 30 4.62 4.70 14.04
N GLY A 31 4.88 4.29 15.28
CA GLY A 31 4.62 2.94 15.74
C GLY A 31 3.15 2.52 15.57
N GLU A 32 2.83 1.34 15.02
CA GLU A 32 3.75 0.25 14.60
C GLU A 32 3.74 0.01 13.08
N LEU A 33 2.57 0.02 12.45
CA LEU A 33 2.36 -0.34 11.04
C LEU A 33 2.22 0.89 10.13
N ASN A 34 3.22 1.75 10.10
CA ASN A 34 3.24 2.86 9.14
C ASN A 34 3.51 2.34 7.71
N LEU A 35 2.61 2.67 6.78
CA LEU A 35 2.72 2.34 5.35
C LEU A 35 3.13 3.57 4.49
N GLY A 36 3.19 4.75 5.10
CA GLY A 36 3.54 6.01 4.46
C GLY A 36 5.03 6.22 4.34
N GLY A 37 5.54 6.40 3.11
CA GLY A 37 6.98 6.55 2.84
C GLY A 37 7.51 7.98 2.79
N ALA A 38 6.66 8.99 3.00
CA ALA A 38 7.00 10.41 2.82
C ALA A 38 6.72 11.25 4.09
N VAL A 39 6.82 10.63 5.26
CA VAL A 39 6.49 11.26 6.56
C VAL A 39 7.68 11.38 7.51
N GLY A 40 8.86 10.86 7.13
CA GLY A 40 10.08 10.90 7.94
C GLY A 40 10.34 9.65 8.80
N ASP A 41 9.63 8.55 8.54
CA ASP A 41 9.90 7.23 9.14
C ASP A 41 11.11 6.55 8.48
N ASP A 42 11.66 5.53 9.15
CA ASP A 42 12.72 4.69 8.59
C ASP A 42 12.22 3.97 7.32
N PRO A 43 12.84 4.20 6.15
CA PRO A 43 12.44 3.52 4.91
C PRO A 43 12.47 1.98 5.01
N ALA A 44 13.37 1.41 5.82
CA ALA A 44 13.42 -0.04 6.03
C ALA A 44 12.20 -0.54 6.82
N ALA A 45 11.78 0.21 7.85
CA ALA A 45 10.58 -0.09 8.62
C ALA A 45 9.31 0.00 7.76
N VAL A 46 9.18 1.06 6.94
CA VAL A 46 8.07 1.22 6.00
C VAL A 46 8.05 0.07 4.97
N GLY A 47 9.21 -0.32 4.44
CA GLY A 47 9.34 -1.47 3.54
C GLY A 47 8.83 -2.76 4.19
N ALA A 48 9.30 -3.08 5.40
CA ALA A 48 8.86 -4.25 6.15
C ALA A 48 7.35 -4.24 6.45
N ASN A 49 6.79 -3.08 6.82
CA ASN A 49 5.36 -2.93 7.07
C ASN A 49 4.51 -3.17 5.82
N ARG A 50 4.96 -2.65 4.66
CA ARG A 50 4.29 -2.89 3.37
C ARG A 50 4.31 -4.35 2.97
N GLU A 51 5.43 -5.05 3.19
CA GLU A 51 5.49 -6.49 2.98
C GLU A 51 4.54 -7.25 3.90
N ARG A 52 4.46 -6.88 5.18
CA ARG A 52 3.53 -7.50 6.15
C ARG A 52 2.07 -7.31 5.73
N ALA A 53 1.71 -6.10 5.33
CA ALA A 53 0.35 -5.79 4.86
C ALA A 53 -0.02 -6.63 3.63
N ALA A 54 0.86 -6.69 2.63
CA ALA A 54 0.64 -7.50 1.41
C ALA A 54 0.46 -8.99 1.75
N ARG A 55 1.37 -9.56 2.55
CA ARG A 55 1.28 -10.97 2.97
C ARG A 55 0.01 -11.26 3.77
N ARG A 56 -0.45 -10.35 4.63
CA ARG A 56 -1.70 -10.49 5.40
C ARG A 56 -2.94 -10.54 4.51
N LEU A 57 -2.87 -9.95 3.33
CA LEU A 57 -3.92 -9.97 2.30
C LEU A 57 -3.75 -11.11 1.30
N GLY A 58 -2.74 -11.98 1.46
CA GLY A 58 -2.45 -13.06 0.52
C GLY A 58 -1.87 -12.59 -0.81
N LEU A 59 -1.28 -11.39 -0.85
CA LEU A 59 -0.67 -10.80 -2.04
C LEU A 59 0.85 -11.00 -2.03
N ASP A 60 1.45 -11.15 -3.22
CA ASP A 60 2.88 -10.96 -3.40
C ASP A 60 3.24 -9.49 -3.13
N PRO A 61 4.14 -9.16 -2.18
CA PRO A 61 4.57 -7.78 -1.96
C PRO A 61 5.06 -7.06 -3.22
N ALA A 62 5.64 -7.78 -4.18
CA ALA A 62 6.12 -7.22 -5.44
C ALA A 62 4.97 -6.85 -6.41
N SER A 63 3.75 -7.36 -6.18
CA SER A 63 2.59 -7.04 -7.01
C SER A 63 1.81 -5.81 -6.53
N VAL A 64 2.07 -5.34 -5.30
CA VAL A 64 1.38 -4.18 -4.72
C VAL A 64 1.89 -2.87 -5.32
N VAL A 65 0.98 -2.13 -5.93
CA VAL A 65 1.25 -0.81 -6.50
C VAL A 65 0.90 0.29 -5.50
N TRP A 66 1.94 0.94 -4.96
CA TRP A 66 1.79 2.09 -4.05
C TRP A 66 1.69 3.41 -4.84
N MET A 67 0.82 4.30 -4.39
CA MET A 67 0.57 5.61 -5.01
C MET A 67 1.43 6.73 -4.41
N ASN A 68 1.73 7.76 -5.22
CA ASN A 68 2.11 9.08 -4.73
C ASN A 68 0.87 9.95 -4.53
N GLN A 69 0.39 10.12 -3.30
CA GLN A 69 -0.75 10.99 -3.07
C GLN A 69 -0.29 12.45 -3.01
N VAL A 70 -0.72 13.24 -4.00
CA VAL A 70 -0.40 14.69 -4.11
C VAL A 70 -1.62 15.60 -3.89
N HIS A 71 -2.73 15.05 -3.38
CA HIS A 71 -4.01 15.76 -3.25
C HIS A 71 -4.54 16.33 -4.58
N GLY A 72 -4.22 15.67 -5.70
CA GLY A 72 -4.76 15.99 -7.03
C GLY A 72 -6.00 15.16 -7.39
N ARG A 73 -6.37 15.18 -8.67
CA ARG A 73 -7.53 14.45 -9.22
C ARG A 73 -7.19 13.47 -10.35
N ASP A 74 -5.92 13.23 -10.58
CA ASP A 74 -5.45 12.38 -11.68
C ASP A 74 -5.68 10.90 -11.37
N VAL A 75 -5.98 10.13 -12.42
CA VAL A 75 -6.21 8.68 -12.35
C VAL A 75 -5.17 7.97 -13.19
N ALA A 76 -4.61 6.88 -12.68
CA ALA A 76 -3.71 5.99 -13.40
C ALA A 76 -4.35 4.60 -13.54
N VAL A 77 -4.39 4.07 -14.76
CA VAL A 77 -4.72 2.67 -15.03
C VAL A 77 -3.48 1.82 -14.74
N VAL A 78 -3.66 0.72 -14.00
CA VAL A 78 -2.58 -0.17 -13.55
C VAL A 78 -2.92 -1.60 -13.95
N ASP A 79 -2.22 -2.12 -14.95
CA ASP A 79 -2.36 -3.51 -15.41
C ASP A 79 -1.28 -4.44 -14.81
N GLY A 80 -0.35 -3.88 -14.03
CA GLY A 80 0.74 -4.63 -13.39
C GLY A 80 1.70 -3.76 -12.58
N PRO A 81 2.72 -4.35 -11.95
CA PRO A 81 3.67 -3.63 -11.09
C PRO A 81 4.47 -2.57 -11.85
N TRP A 82 4.87 -1.51 -11.15
CA TRP A 82 5.77 -0.52 -11.74
C TRP A 82 7.12 -1.14 -12.11
N GLY A 83 7.52 -1.08 -13.38
CA GLY A 83 8.86 -1.52 -13.80
C GLY A 83 9.99 -0.66 -13.20
N ARG A 84 11.23 -1.19 -13.18
CA ARG A 84 12.44 -0.56 -12.57
C ARG A 84 12.73 0.88 -12.99
N ARG A 85 12.15 1.34 -14.10
CA ARG A 85 12.43 2.63 -14.74
C ARG A 85 11.36 3.70 -14.52
N ARG A 86 10.24 3.37 -13.88
CA ARG A 86 9.38 4.37 -13.25
C ARG A 86 9.87 4.60 -11.82
N ARG A 87 11.05 5.22 -11.70
CA ARG A 87 11.27 6.08 -10.52
C ARG A 87 10.13 7.08 -10.57
N PHE A 88 9.32 7.04 -9.52
CA PHE A 88 8.38 8.06 -9.11
C PHE A 88 8.69 9.40 -9.80
N ARG A 89 7.87 9.78 -10.78
CA ARG A 89 7.93 11.15 -11.27
C ARG A 89 7.37 11.99 -10.14
N PRO A 90 8.14 12.90 -9.51
CA PRO A 90 7.48 13.99 -8.84
C PRO A 90 6.62 14.66 -9.91
N TRP A 91 5.33 14.80 -9.66
CA TRP A 91 4.52 15.75 -10.40
C TRP A 91 5.05 17.12 -9.97
N THR A 92 6.19 17.53 -10.53
CA THR A 92 6.72 18.87 -10.41
C THR A 92 5.79 19.78 -11.19
N ARG A 93 4.74 20.25 -10.54
CA ARG A 93 4.16 21.60 -10.67
C ARG A 93 2.99 21.73 -9.69
N TRP A 94 3.19 22.50 -8.64
CA TRP A 94 2.44 23.76 -8.53
C TRP A 94 3.33 24.84 -9.14
#